data_AF-A0A1Q7T6T1-F1
#
_entry.id   AF-A0A1Q7T6T1-F1
#
_cell.length_a   1.000
_cell.length_b   1.000
_cell.length_c   1.000
_cell.angle_alpha   90.00
_cell.angle_beta   90.00
_cell.angle_gamma   90.00
#
_symmetry.space_group_name_H-M   'P 1'
#
loop_
_entity.id
_entity.type
_entity.pdbx_description
1 polymer ?
#
loop_
_entity_poly.entity_id
_entity_poly.type
_entity_poly.pdbx_seq_one_letter_code
_entity_poly.pdbx_strand_id
1 'polypeptide(L)'
;MPPKWNGLLIGADGSHSVVRKLIELDTKLVETGWVIYGKTPLTPETMQWLPESWVNGFSLVVGPDGVGMGTGPYRKRESFAQAAAKYAPHLHLTDTQDYLMWTISAPIVQFPLSEEQFRSADGAILQAVARDLVKE
;
A
#
# COMPACT_ATOMS: atom_id res chain seq x y z
N MET A 1 45.94 0.43 -8.18
CA MET A 1 44.68 -0.05 -7.59
C MET A 1 43.80 1.17 -7.33
N PRO A 2 42.54 1.19 -7.79
CA PRO A 2 41.65 2.30 -7.43
C PRO A 2 41.30 2.22 -5.93
N PRO A 3 41.02 3.35 -5.27
CA PRO A 3 40.71 3.38 -3.85
C PRO A 3 39.41 2.60 -3.56
N LYS A 4 39.46 1.74 -2.54
CA LYS A 4 38.27 1.07 -2.00
C LYS A 4 37.45 2.10 -1.23
N TRP A 5 36.24 2.39 -1.70
CA TRP A 5 35.28 3.20 -0.97
C TRP A 5 34.78 2.40 0.25
N ASN A 6 35.23 2.75 1.46
CA ASN A 6 34.62 2.29 2.72
C ASN A 6 33.40 3.17 3.06
N GLY A 7 32.50 3.40 2.11
CA GLY A 7 31.33 4.26 2.30
C GLY A 7 30.16 3.51 2.90
N LEU A 8 29.67 3.93 4.06
CA LEU A 8 28.36 3.54 4.57
C LEU A 8 27.27 4.20 3.72
N LEU A 9 26.49 3.40 3.00
CA LEU A 9 25.30 3.87 2.30
C LEU A 9 24.15 3.99 3.30
N ILE A 10 23.77 5.22 3.66
CA ILE A 10 22.54 5.47 4.43
C ILE A 10 21.41 5.70 3.43
N GLY A 11 20.59 4.67 3.22
CA GLY A 11 19.36 4.80 2.45
C GLY A 11 18.39 5.72 3.18
N ALA A 12 18.08 6.86 2.58
CA ALA A 12 17.05 7.77 3.03
C ALA A 12 15.68 7.26 2.56
N ASP A 13 15.15 6.18 3.16
CA ASP A 13 13.80 5.75 2.82
C ASP A 13 12.77 6.55 3.64
N GLY A 14 11.78 7.12 2.95
CA GLY A 14 10.68 7.87 3.55
C GLY A 14 10.71 9.41 3.43
N SER A 15 9.51 9.98 3.43
CA SER A 15 9.20 11.42 3.33
C SER A 15 9.82 12.30 4.41
N HIS A 16 10.03 11.75 5.62
CA HIS A 16 10.57 12.46 6.78
C HIS A 16 12.06 12.21 7.04
N SER A 17 12.79 11.66 6.07
CA SER A 17 14.21 11.33 6.26
C SER A 17 15.07 12.57 6.54
N VAL A 18 15.89 12.49 7.60
CA VAL A 18 16.86 13.55 7.96
C VAL A 18 17.91 13.78 6.87
N VAL A 19 18.20 12.76 6.05
CA VAL A 19 19.19 12.83 4.97
C VAL A 19 18.66 13.67 3.80
N ARG A 20 17.35 13.71 3.54
CA ARG A 20 16.75 14.57 2.48
C ARG A 20 17.08 16.04 2.69
N LYS A 21 17.16 16.49 3.96
CA LYS A 21 17.53 17.87 4.32
C LYS A 21 18.96 18.24 3.90
N LEU A 22 19.81 17.26 3.61
CA LEU A 22 21.21 17.49 3.22
C LEU A 22 21.40 17.61 1.69
N ILE A 23 20.43 17.15 0.90
CA ILE A 23 20.51 17.08 -0.57
C ILE A 23 19.51 18.01 -1.27
N GLU A 24 18.35 18.26 -0.66
CA GLU A 24 17.22 18.98 -1.25
C GLU A 24 16.67 19.98 -0.23
N LEU A 25 17.46 21.03 0.04
CA LEU A 25 17.22 22.00 1.12
C LEU A 25 15.89 22.76 0.99
N ASP A 26 15.39 22.94 -0.24
CA ASP A 26 14.20 23.74 -0.52
C ASP A 26 12.94 22.90 -0.77
N THR A 27 13.03 21.57 -0.70
CA THR A 27 11.88 20.69 -0.92
C THR A 27 10.93 20.73 0.28
N LYS A 28 9.67 21.11 0.03
CA LYS A 28 8.59 21.07 1.03
C LYS A 28 7.85 19.75 0.97
N LEU A 29 7.62 19.16 2.14
CA LEU A 29 6.74 18.01 2.26
C LEU A 29 5.28 18.48 2.22
N VAL A 30 4.48 17.82 1.39
CA VAL A 30 3.02 18.00 1.37
C VAL A 30 2.40 16.77 2.00
N GLU A 31 1.72 16.96 3.12
CA GLU A 31 0.92 15.91 3.75
C GLU A 31 -0.35 15.71 2.93
N THR A 32 -0.52 14.52 2.36
CA THR A 32 -1.65 14.19 1.47
C THR A 32 -2.86 13.62 2.21
N GLY A 33 -2.86 13.69 3.54
CA GLY A 33 -3.92 13.14 4.39
C GLY A 33 -3.76 11.64 4.66
N TRP A 34 -4.88 10.96 4.86
CA TRP A 34 -4.91 9.55 5.25
C TRP A 34 -5.43 8.67 4.12
N VAL A 35 -4.96 7.43 4.11
CA VAL A 35 -5.36 6.41 3.14
C VAL A 35 -5.62 5.12 3.89
N ILE A 36 -6.77 4.50 3.63
CA ILE A 36 -7.09 3.17 4.13
C ILE A 36 -6.56 2.16 3.13
N TYR A 37 -5.74 1.22 3.59
CA TYR A 37 -5.26 0.10 2.78
C TYR A 37 -6.03 -1.16 3.14
N GLY A 38 -6.42 -1.90 2.12
CA GLY A 38 -7.08 -3.17 2.29
C GLY A 38 -6.65 -4.20 1.28
N LYS A 39 -7.07 -5.44 1.55
CA LYS A 39 -6.81 -6.60 0.71
C LYS A 39 -8.07 -7.41 0.59
N THR A 40 -8.40 -7.80 -0.64
CA THR A 40 -9.46 -8.76 -0.92
C THR A 40 -8.79 -10.03 -1.47
N PRO A 41 -8.94 -11.19 -0.82
CA PRO A 41 -8.41 -12.45 -1.33
C PRO A 41 -8.89 -12.72 -2.76
N LEU A 42 -8.00 -13.16 -3.64
CA LEU A 42 -8.37 -13.60 -4.99
C LEU A 42 -8.72 -15.10 -4.95
N THR A 43 -10.00 -15.38 -4.77
CA THR A 43 -10.57 -16.73 -4.76
C THR A 43 -11.47 -16.92 -5.97
N PRO A 44 -11.87 -18.15 -6.33
CA PRO A 44 -12.84 -18.36 -7.40
C PRO A 44 -14.15 -17.56 -7.20
N GLU A 45 -14.56 -17.37 -5.95
CA GLU A 45 -15.75 -16.58 -5.60
C GLU A 45 -15.54 -15.08 -5.83
N THR A 46 -14.44 -14.49 -5.35
CA THR A 46 -14.21 -13.05 -5.55
C THR A 46 -13.98 -12.69 -7.00
N MET A 47 -13.37 -13.60 -7.76
CA MET A 47 -13.17 -13.45 -9.20
C MET A 47 -14.48 -13.42 -10.01
N GLN A 48 -15.62 -13.84 -9.46
CA GLN A 48 -16.91 -13.80 -10.18
C GLN A 48 -17.48 -12.39 -10.33
N TRP A 49 -17.12 -11.48 -9.42
CA TRP A 49 -17.68 -10.12 -9.39
C TRP A 49 -16.63 -9.01 -9.51
N LEU A 50 -15.33 -9.35 -9.43
CA LEU A 50 -14.26 -8.38 -9.67
C LEU A 50 -14.16 -8.01 -11.16
N PRO A 51 -14.09 -6.70 -11.49
CA PRO A 51 -13.82 -6.26 -12.85
C PRO A 51 -12.49 -6.82 -13.38
N GLU A 52 -12.46 -7.26 -14.63
CA GLU A 52 -11.26 -7.82 -15.25
C GLU A 52 -10.08 -6.83 -15.24
N SER A 53 -10.36 -5.54 -15.45
CA SER A 53 -9.37 -4.46 -15.43
C SER A 53 -8.66 -4.31 -14.08
N TRP A 54 -9.32 -4.68 -12.98
CA TRP A 54 -8.74 -4.57 -11.63
C TRP A 54 -7.81 -5.73 -11.31
N VAL A 55 -8.03 -6.89 -11.93
CA VAL A 55 -7.24 -8.09 -11.68
C VAL A 55 -6.10 -8.28 -12.67
N ASN A 56 -6.02 -7.46 -13.73
CA ASN A 56 -4.99 -7.55 -14.78
C ASN A 56 -4.09 -6.30 -14.88
N GLY A 57 -4.21 -5.35 -13.95
CA GLY A 57 -3.38 -4.15 -13.95
C GLY A 57 -3.59 -3.31 -12.70
N PHE A 58 -2.95 -2.16 -12.67
CA PHE A 58 -3.24 -1.13 -11.67
C PHE A 58 -4.35 -0.23 -12.19
N SER A 59 -5.39 0.00 -11.38
CA SER A 59 -6.49 0.91 -11.71
C SER A 59 -6.63 1.98 -10.65
N LEU A 60 -6.92 3.21 -11.07
CA LEU A 60 -7.27 4.32 -10.19
C LEU A 60 -8.61 4.89 -10.63
N VAL A 61 -9.56 4.97 -9.70
CA VAL A 61 -10.87 5.60 -9.90
C VAL A 61 -10.97 6.77 -8.93
N VAL A 62 -11.43 7.94 -9.40
CA VAL A 62 -11.66 9.12 -8.56
C VAL A 62 -13.06 9.65 -8.84
N GLY A 63 -13.87 9.70 -7.79
CA GLY A 63 -15.21 10.27 -7.82
C GLY A 63 -15.20 11.80 -7.85
N PRO A 64 -16.31 12.44 -8.23
CA PRO A 64 -16.43 13.90 -8.31
C PRO A 64 -16.30 14.61 -6.95
N ASP A 65 -16.52 13.89 -5.85
CA ASP A 65 -16.36 14.33 -4.46
C ASP A 65 -14.91 14.21 -3.93
N GLY A 66 -14.00 13.69 -4.76
CA GLY A 66 -12.59 13.49 -4.41
C GLY A 66 -12.32 12.17 -3.68
N VAL A 67 -13.32 11.30 -3.50
CA VAL A 67 -13.09 9.94 -3.02
C VAL A 67 -12.41 9.14 -4.12
N GLY A 68 -11.24 8.59 -3.81
CA GLY A 68 -10.41 7.83 -4.73
C GLY A 68 -10.21 6.39 -4.29
N MET A 69 -10.23 5.47 -5.25
CA MET A 69 -9.90 4.07 -5.05
C MET A 69 -8.79 3.63 -6.00
N GLY A 70 -7.65 3.23 -5.44
CA GLY A 70 -6.59 2.56 -6.17
C GLY A 70 -6.71 1.05 -6.00
N THR A 71 -6.47 0.28 -7.06
CA THR A 71 -6.45 -1.19 -6.99
C THR A 71 -5.27 -1.77 -7.74
N GLY A 72 -4.73 -2.88 -7.25
CA GLY A 72 -3.65 -3.59 -7.91
C GLY A 72 -3.57 -5.06 -7.46
N PRO A 73 -3.49 -6.02 -8.39
CA PRO A 73 -3.42 -7.42 -8.04
C PRO A 73 -2.01 -7.77 -7.54
N TYR A 74 -1.95 -8.48 -6.43
CA TYR A 74 -0.79 -9.24 -6.03
C TYR A 74 -1.00 -10.71 -6.38
N ARG A 75 -0.16 -11.24 -7.26
CA ARG A 75 -0.13 -12.65 -7.63
C ARG A 75 1.27 -13.23 -7.50
N LYS A 76 1.38 -14.33 -6.77
CA LYS A 76 2.64 -15.06 -6.66
C LYS A 76 2.97 -15.75 -7.98
N ARG A 77 4.20 -15.57 -8.45
CA ARG A 77 4.74 -16.35 -9.60
C ARG A 77 5.04 -17.80 -9.21
N GLU A 78 5.47 -17.99 -7.98
CA GLU A 78 5.73 -19.27 -7.32
C GLU A 78 5.50 -19.10 -5.81
N SER A 79 5.34 -20.20 -5.07
CA SER A 79 5.19 -20.10 -3.62
C SER A 79 6.48 -19.58 -2.96
N PHE A 80 6.35 -18.87 -1.83
CA PHE A 80 7.53 -18.40 -1.10
C PHE A 80 8.43 -19.53 -0.62
N ALA A 81 7.88 -20.71 -0.32
CA ALA A 81 8.67 -21.88 0.04
C ALA A 81 9.56 -22.37 -1.11
N GLN A 82 9.03 -22.40 -2.34
CA GLN A 82 9.80 -22.75 -3.55
C GLN A 82 10.89 -21.72 -3.83
N ALA A 83 10.55 -20.42 -3.77
CA ALA A 83 11.51 -19.35 -3.97
C ALA A 83 12.63 -19.38 -2.91
N ALA A 84 12.28 -19.58 -1.63
CA ALA A 84 13.26 -19.69 -0.55
C ALA A 84 14.20 -20.88 -0.76
N ALA A 85 13.67 -22.07 -1.08
CA ALA A 85 14.49 -23.25 -1.37
C ALA A 85 15.48 -23.01 -2.54
N LYS A 86 15.11 -22.21 -3.53
CA LYS A 86 15.93 -21.92 -4.71
C LYS A 86 17.01 -20.86 -4.47
N TYR A 87 16.66 -19.79 -3.74
CA TYR A 87 17.50 -18.59 -3.66
C TYR A 87 18.12 -18.35 -2.29
N ALA A 88 17.47 -18.79 -1.21
CA ALA A 88 17.93 -18.58 0.17
C ALA A 88 17.30 -19.63 1.11
N PRO A 89 17.82 -20.87 1.18
CA PRO A 89 17.17 -21.98 1.89
C PRO A 89 17.00 -21.76 3.40
N HIS A 90 17.76 -20.83 3.99
CA HIS A 90 17.69 -20.45 5.40
C HIS A 90 16.66 -19.34 5.68
N LEU A 91 16.03 -18.80 4.63
CA LEU A 91 15.05 -17.73 4.76
C LEU A 91 13.66 -18.32 5.01
N HIS A 92 13.02 -17.89 6.11
CA HIS A 92 11.65 -18.22 6.41
C HIS A 92 10.76 -17.01 6.13
N LEU A 93 9.86 -17.14 5.15
CA LEU A 93 8.90 -16.10 4.78
C LEU A 93 7.49 -16.51 5.21
N THR A 94 6.75 -15.58 5.79
CA THR A 94 5.32 -15.76 6.04
C THR A 94 4.59 -15.80 4.70
N ASP A 95 3.93 -16.91 4.39
CA ASP A 95 3.16 -17.02 3.15
C ASP A 95 1.96 -16.06 3.16
N THR A 96 1.58 -15.62 1.96
CA THR A 96 0.39 -14.80 1.76
C THR A 96 -0.32 -15.28 0.52
N GLN A 97 -1.64 -15.42 0.57
CA GLN A 97 -2.43 -15.79 -0.60
C GLN A 97 -2.40 -14.68 -1.66
N ASP A 98 -2.84 -14.98 -2.88
CA ASP A 98 -3.05 -13.94 -3.88
C ASP A 98 -4.21 -13.02 -3.44
N TYR A 99 -4.06 -11.71 -3.66
CA TYR A 99 -5.05 -10.73 -3.24
C TYR A 99 -5.10 -9.53 -4.19
N LEU A 100 -6.27 -8.90 -4.30
CA LEU A 100 -6.39 -7.55 -4.82
C LEU A 100 -6.06 -6.59 -3.69
N MET A 101 -4.98 -5.84 -3.82
CA MET A 101 -4.72 -4.69 -2.95
C MET A 101 -5.66 -3.57 -3.38
N TRP A 102 -6.20 -2.85 -2.41
CA TRP A 102 -6.93 -1.64 -2.68
C TRP A 102 -6.60 -0.55 -1.67
N THR A 103 -6.78 0.69 -2.09
CA THR A 103 -6.69 1.88 -1.24
C THR A 103 -7.98 2.68 -1.33
N ILE A 104 -8.37 3.33 -0.24
CA ILE A 104 -9.39 4.38 -0.23
C ILE A 104 -8.76 5.65 0.31
N SER A 105 -8.83 6.72 -0.48
CA SER A 105 -8.41 8.06 -0.13
C SER A 105 -9.59 9.01 -0.26
N ALA A 106 -9.66 10.03 0.58
CA ALA A 106 -10.67 11.08 0.50
C ALA A 106 -10.07 12.39 1.04
N PRO A 107 -10.67 13.56 0.75
CA PRO A 107 -10.38 14.78 1.50
C PRO A 107 -10.52 14.53 3.00
N ILE A 108 -9.57 15.03 3.80
CA ILE A 108 -9.50 14.71 5.24
C ILE A 108 -10.80 14.99 6.00
N VAL A 109 -11.52 16.03 5.58
CA VAL A 109 -12.81 16.46 6.15
C VAL A 109 -13.95 15.46 5.94
N GLN A 110 -13.79 14.51 5.02
CA GLN A 110 -14.79 13.46 4.75
C GLN A 110 -14.55 12.19 5.58
N PHE A 111 -13.37 12.02 6.19
CA PHE A 111 -13.17 10.92 7.12
C PHE A 111 -13.94 11.18 8.42
N PRO A 112 -14.79 10.23 8.89
CA PRO A 112 -15.60 10.42 10.09
C PRO A 112 -14.82 10.17 11.40
N LEU A 113 -13.49 10.18 11.33
CA LEU A 113 -12.59 9.89 12.44
C LEU A 113 -11.63 11.06 12.65
N SER A 114 -11.32 11.37 13.91
CA SER A 114 -10.16 12.20 14.24
C SER A 114 -8.85 11.48 13.92
N GLU A 115 -7.73 12.19 13.94
CA GLU A 115 -6.40 11.60 13.71
C GLU A 115 -6.07 10.49 14.71
N GLU A 116 -6.40 10.73 15.98
CA GLU A 116 -6.19 9.76 17.06
C GLU A 116 -7.08 8.52 16.87
N GLN A 117 -8.34 8.72 16.47
CA GLN A 117 -9.27 7.63 16.19
C GLN A 117 -8.82 6.82 14.96
N PHE A 118 -8.39 7.50 13.89
CA PHE A 118 -7.90 6.83 12.69
C PHE A 118 -6.67 5.96 12.98
N ARG A 119 -5.73 6.46 13.81
CA ARG A 119 -4.52 5.72 14.18
C ARG A 119 -4.77 4.52 15.10
N SER A 120 -5.81 4.58 15.93
CA SER A 120 -6.16 3.52 16.89
C SER A 120 -7.24 2.57 16.39
N ALA A 121 -7.89 2.89 15.26
CA ALA A 121 -8.93 2.07 14.66
C ALA A 121 -8.41 0.69 14.26
N ASP A 122 -9.21 -0.33 14.55
CA ASP A 122 -8.97 -1.68 14.06
C ASP A 122 -9.44 -1.86 12.61
N GLY A 123 -9.19 -3.05 12.05
CA GLY A 123 -9.59 -3.36 10.68
C GLY A 123 -11.10 -3.30 10.44
N ALA A 124 -11.93 -3.61 11.44
CA ALA A 124 -13.39 -3.60 11.29
C ALA A 124 -13.93 -2.16 11.18
N ILE A 125 -13.40 -1.26 12.01
CA ILE A 125 -13.72 0.18 11.94
C ILE A 125 -13.27 0.75 10.60
N LEU A 126 -12.03 0.49 10.20
CA LEU A 126 -11.49 1.02 8.94
C LEU A 126 -12.23 0.46 7.72
N GLN A 127 -12.63 -0.81 7.74
CA GLN A 127 -13.46 -1.40 6.69
C GLN A 127 -14.84 -0.73 6.63
N ALA A 128 -15.46 -0.45 7.77
CA ALA A 128 -16.75 0.24 7.81
C ALA A 128 -16.65 1.65 7.21
N VAL A 129 -15.62 2.41 7.59
CA VAL A 129 -15.35 3.75 7.03
C VAL A 129 -15.11 3.68 5.52
N ALA A 130 -14.24 2.78 5.06
CA ALA A 130 -13.95 2.61 3.64
C ALA A 130 -15.22 2.29 2.83
N ARG A 131 -16.07 1.40 3.36
CA ARG A 131 -17.34 1.02 2.73
C ARG A 131 -18.30 2.21 2.69
N ASP A 132 -18.42 2.99 3.76
CA ASP A 132 -19.38 4.08 3.84
C ASP A 132 -18.94 5.31 3.02
N LEU A 133 -17.64 5.45 2.71
CA LEU A 133 -17.11 6.45 1.77
C LEU A 133 -17.43 6.15 0.30
N VAL A 134 -17.71 4.89 -0.05
CA VAL A 134 -17.98 4.46 -1.45
C VAL A 134 -19.44 4.12 -1.71
N LYS A 135 -20.33 4.30 -0.72
CA LYS A 135 -21.76 4.10 -0.89
C LYS A 135 -22.41 5.38 -1.42
N GLU A 136 -23.15 5.23 -2.51
CA GLU A 136 -24.24 6.14 -2.90
C GLU A 136 -25.53 5.79 -2.14
#